data_AF-A0A0F2RRD5-F1
#
_entry.id   AF-A0A0F2RRD5-F1
#
_cell.length_a   1.000
_cell.length_b   1.000
_cell.length_c   1.000
_cell.angle_alpha   90.00
_cell.angle_beta   90.00
_cell.angle_gamma   90.00
#
_symmetry.space_group_name_H-M   'P 1'
#
loop_
_entity.id
_entity.type
_entity.pdbx_description
1 polymer ?
#
loop_
_entity_poly.entity_id
_entity_poly.type
_entity_poly.pdbx_seq_one_letter_code
_entity_poly.pdbx_strand_id
1 'polypeptide(L)'
;MTSSDSPLWHGTTILSVRKNGRVVIAGDGQVTLGATVVKANARKVRPLATGVLAGFAGATADAFTLFERLEAKLEQHPGQLTRACVELAKDWRTDRYLRRLEAMMAVVDKDVSLILTGTGDVLEPADGIIGIGSGGTYALAAARALADRDDMDAEAIARRSMAIAADICVYTNHNVVLESL
;
A
#
# COMPACT_ATOMS: atom_id res chain seq x y z
N MET A 1 -15.05 28.92 -15.95
CA MET A 1 -13.86 28.08 -15.71
C MET A 1 -14.32 26.64 -15.77
N THR A 2 -14.18 25.99 -16.93
CA THR A 2 -14.52 24.57 -17.08
C THR A 2 -13.42 23.76 -16.43
N SER A 3 -13.67 23.23 -15.23
CA SER A 3 -12.84 22.16 -14.68
C SER A 3 -12.90 21.02 -15.68
N SER A 4 -11.77 20.71 -16.31
CA SER A 4 -11.62 19.46 -17.04
C SER A 4 -11.71 18.34 -16.02
N ASP A 5 -12.91 17.85 -15.75
CA ASP A 5 -13.18 16.61 -15.01
C ASP A 5 -12.61 15.46 -15.84
N SER A 6 -11.28 15.32 -15.79
CA SER A 6 -10.64 14.08 -16.19
C SER A 6 -11.15 13.03 -15.20
N PRO A 7 -11.72 11.91 -15.68
CA PRO A 7 -12.35 10.95 -14.79
C PRO A 7 -11.34 10.46 -13.75
N LEU A 8 -11.69 10.64 -12.47
CA LEU A 8 -10.83 10.31 -11.33
C LEU A 8 -10.58 8.80 -11.32
N TRP A 9 -9.29 8.42 -11.29
CA TRP A 9 -8.88 7.03 -11.14
C TRP A 9 -8.88 6.68 -9.66
N HIS A 10 -9.72 5.73 -9.29
CA HIS A 10 -9.69 5.14 -7.96
C HIS A 10 -8.83 3.87 -8.00
N GLY A 11 -7.76 3.91 -7.21
CA GLY A 11 -6.88 2.78 -6.99
C GLY A 11 -7.38 1.82 -5.92
N THR A 12 -6.71 0.69 -5.84
CA THR A 12 -6.94 -0.39 -4.88
C THR A 12 -6.66 0.07 -3.45
N THR A 13 -7.32 -0.57 -2.50
CA THR A 13 -7.06 -0.50 -1.07
C THR A 13 -5.93 -1.46 -0.73
N ILE A 14 -4.93 -0.97 0.00
CA ILE A 14 -3.81 -1.76 0.51
C ILE A 14 -3.80 -1.64 2.04
N LEU A 15 -3.64 -2.76 2.72
CA LEU A 15 -3.53 -2.85 4.18
C LEU A 15 -2.28 -3.65 4.53
N SER A 16 -1.43 -3.12 5.41
CA SER A 16 -0.40 -3.90 6.08
C SER A 16 -0.70 -4.04 7.57
N VAL A 17 -0.49 -5.25 8.09
CA VAL A 17 -0.68 -5.59 9.50
C VAL A 17 0.57 -6.29 10.01
N ARG A 18 1.18 -5.73 11.06
CA ARG A 18 2.26 -6.39 11.81
C ARG A 18 1.70 -6.89 13.14
N LYS A 19 1.90 -8.17 13.44
CA LYS A 19 1.50 -8.76 14.73
C LYS A 19 2.35 -9.98 15.06
N ASN A 20 2.82 -10.06 16.31
CA ASN A 20 3.55 -11.21 16.84
C ASN A 20 4.74 -11.65 15.98
N GLY A 21 5.53 -10.69 15.49
CA GLY A 21 6.71 -10.96 14.64
C GLY A 21 6.40 -11.35 13.20
N ARG A 22 5.13 -11.40 12.80
CA ARG A 22 4.70 -11.64 11.42
C ARG A 22 4.18 -10.36 10.79
N VAL A 23 4.46 -10.15 9.51
CA VAL A 23 3.90 -9.02 8.76
C VAL A 23 3.19 -9.51 7.51
N VAL A 24 2.04 -8.90 7.26
CA VAL A 24 1.19 -9.17 6.12
C VAL A 24 0.96 -7.87 5.37
N ILE A 25 0.91 -7.96 4.04
CA ILE A 25 0.34 -6.91 3.21
C ILE A 25 -0.74 -7.50 2.30
N ALA A 26 -1.89 -6.88 2.32
CA ALA A 26 -3.09 -7.26 1.60
C ALA A 26 -3.51 -6.15 0.65
N GLY A 27 -4.07 -6.51 -0.49
CA GLY A 27 -4.61 -5.55 -1.43
C GLY A 27 -5.80 -6.13 -2.18
N ASP A 28 -6.83 -5.31 -2.37
CA ASP A 28 -7.94 -5.68 -3.25
C ASP A 28 -7.57 -5.49 -4.73
N GLY A 29 -8.47 -5.95 -5.61
CA GLY A 29 -8.24 -5.95 -7.04
C GLY A 29 -8.98 -4.86 -7.82
N GLN A 30 -9.77 -4.02 -7.18
CA GLN A 30 -10.65 -3.07 -7.88
C GLN A 30 -9.89 -1.86 -8.43
N VAL A 31 -10.10 -1.58 -9.71
CA VAL A 31 -9.69 -0.34 -10.38
C VAL A 31 -10.92 0.28 -11.01
N THR A 32 -11.26 1.48 -10.57
CA THR A 32 -12.46 2.20 -11.01
C THR A 32 -12.05 3.50 -11.71
N LEU A 33 -12.70 3.78 -12.84
CA LEU A 33 -12.59 5.03 -13.57
C LEU A 33 -13.91 5.79 -13.44
N GLY A 34 -13.94 6.85 -12.65
CA GLY A 34 -15.18 7.53 -12.27
C GLY A 34 -16.13 6.57 -11.54
N ALA A 35 -17.26 6.22 -12.19
CA ALA A 35 -18.25 5.29 -11.66
C ALA A 35 -18.15 3.86 -12.23
N THR A 36 -17.20 3.60 -13.14
CA THR A 36 -17.11 2.33 -13.87
C THR A 36 -15.95 1.48 -13.37
N VAL A 37 -16.23 0.24 -12.97
CA VAL A 37 -15.18 -0.74 -12.65
C VAL A 37 -14.52 -1.20 -13.95
N VAL A 38 -13.23 -0.87 -14.11
CA VAL A 38 -12.44 -1.22 -15.30
C VAL A 38 -11.78 -2.59 -15.14
N LYS A 39 -11.34 -2.91 -13.93
CA LYS A 39 -10.68 -4.18 -13.59
C LYS A 39 -10.99 -4.56 -12.14
N ALA A 40 -11.27 -5.84 -11.89
CA ALA A 40 -11.62 -6.34 -10.55
C ALA A 40 -10.52 -7.20 -9.90
N ASN A 41 -9.42 -7.46 -10.60
CA ASN A 41 -8.34 -8.37 -10.20
C ASN A 41 -6.94 -7.78 -10.40
N ALA A 42 -6.78 -6.48 -10.21
CA ALA A 42 -5.44 -5.89 -10.13
C ALA A 42 -4.64 -6.52 -8.99
N ARG A 43 -3.32 -6.65 -9.18
CA ARG A 43 -2.40 -7.09 -8.15
C ARG A 43 -1.36 -6.00 -7.98
N LYS A 44 -1.48 -5.23 -6.90
CA LYS A 44 -0.55 -4.12 -6.57
C LYS A 44 0.22 -4.35 -5.29
N VAL A 45 0.10 -5.55 -4.73
CA VAL A 45 0.94 -6.08 -3.67
C VAL A 45 1.91 -7.06 -4.31
N ARG A 46 3.20 -6.94 -4.01
CA ARG A 46 4.22 -7.88 -4.49
C ARG A 46 5.45 -7.91 -3.56
N PRO A 47 6.17 -9.04 -3.49
CA PRO A 47 7.53 -9.05 -2.98
C PRO A 47 8.46 -8.26 -3.93
N LEU A 48 9.40 -7.50 -3.37
CA LEU A 48 10.39 -6.72 -4.14
C LEU A 48 11.80 -7.30 -4.05
N ALA A 49 12.21 -7.65 -2.84
CA ALA A 49 13.50 -8.24 -2.56
C ALA A 49 13.34 -9.30 -1.47
N THR A 50 14.42 -10.02 -1.17
CA THR A 50 14.41 -11.01 -0.08
C THR A 50 14.03 -10.32 1.23
N GLY A 51 12.87 -10.68 1.79
CA GLY A 51 12.37 -10.12 3.04
C GLY A 51 11.74 -8.73 2.95
N VAL A 52 11.36 -8.26 1.75
CA VAL A 52 10.67 -6.97 1.57
C VAL A 52 9.39 -7.14 0.75
N LEU A 53 8.28 -6.67 1.30
CA LEU A 53 6.98 -6.60 0.61
C LEU A 53 6.59 -5.15 0.37
N ALA A 54 5.93 -4.89 -0.74
CA ALA A 54 5.42 -3.56 -1.05
C ALA A 54 4.02 -3.59 -1.66
N GLY A 55 3.28 -2.52 -1.42
CA GLY A 55 1.96 -2.28 -1.96
C GLY A 55 1.79 -0.83 -2.40
N PHE A 56 1.11 -0.61 -3.53
CA PHE A 56 0.97 0.72 -4.12
C PHE A 56 -0.49 1.09 -4.38
N ALA A 57 -0.92 2.24 -3.87
CA ALA A 57 -2.27 2.77 -4.01
C ALA A 57 -2.31 3.92 -5.03
N GLY A 58 -2.10 3.61 -6.30
CA GLY A 58 -2.11 4.58 -7.40
C GLY A 58 -2.22 3.91 -8.77
N ALA A 59 -1.83 4.60 -9.85
CA ALA A 59 -1.88 4.02 -11.18
C ALA A 59 -0.86 2.88 -11.33
N THR A 60 -1.20 1.87 -12.14
CA THR A 60 -0.37 0.67 -12.31
C THR A 60 1.00 0.98 -12.90
N ALA A 61 1.09 1.92 -13.86
CA ALA A 61 2.36 2.30 -14.48
C ALA A 61 3.34 2.93 -13.48
N ASP A 62 2.84 3.85 -12.64
CA ASP A 62 3.63 4.49 -11.59
C ASP A 62 4.12 3.48 -10.55
N ALA A 63 3.28 2.50 -10.22
CA ALA A 63 3.64 1.40 -9.31
C ALA A 63 4.88 0.65 -9.82
N PHE A 64 4.89 0.24 -11.10
CA PHE A 64 6.02 -0.46 -11.70
C PHE A 64 7.29 0.38 -11.63
N THR A 65 7.22 1.65 -12.02
CA THR A 65 8.39 2.55 -11.98
C THR A 65 8.93 2.73 -10.56
N LEU A 66 8.07 2.94 -9.57
CA LEU A 66 8.51 3.15 -8.18
C LEU A 66 9.05 1.87 -7.54
N PHE A 67 8.46 0.72 -7.86
CA PHE A 67 8.99 -0.56 -7.39
C PHE A 67 10.36 -0.88 -7.98
N GLU A 68 10.57 -0.68 -9.28
CA GLU A 68 11.88 -0.87 -9.92
C GLU A 68 12.95 0.06 -9.32
N ARG A 69 12.58 1.33 -9.07
CA ARG A 69 13.49 2.28 -8.40
C ARG A 69 13.79 1.85 -6.96
N LEU A 70 12.80 1.32 -6.23
CA LEU A 70 13.01 0.83 -4.87
C LEU A 70 13.91 -0.40 -4.84
N GLU A 71 13.70 -1.35 -5.75
CA GLU A 71 14.56 -2.54 -5.91
C GLU A 71 16.01 -2.13 -6.11
N ALA A 72 16.28 -1.16 -7.00
CA ALA A 72 17.63 -0.63 -7.20
C ALA A 72 18.23 0.02 -5.92
N LYS A 73 17.42 0.71 -5.10
CA LYS A 73 17.87 1.27 -3.81
C LYS A 73 18.14 0.18 -2.76
N LEU A 74 17.35 -0.90 -2.76
CA LEU A 74 17.55 -2.04 -1.87
C LEU A 74 18.84 -2.80 -2.22
N GLU A 75 19.17 -2.93 -3.50
CA GLU A 75 20.45 -3.49 -3.95
C GLU A 75 21.65 -2.63 -3.53
N GLN A 76 21.52 -1.29 -3.60
CA GLN A 76 22.56 -0.35 -3.17
C GLN A 76 22.72 -0.30 -1.64
N HIS A 77 21.66 -0.63 -0.89
CA HIS A 77 21.63 -0.57 0.57
C HIS A 77 21.08 -1.88 1.17
N PRO A 78 21.80 -3.01 1.05
CA PRO A 78 21.31 -4.31 1.52
C PRO A 78 21.01 -4.29 3.03
N GLY A 79 19.83 -4.80 3.40
CA GLY A 79 19.37 -4.89 4.79
C GLY A 79 19.03 -3.55 5.45
N GLN A 80 19.01 -2.44 4.71
CA GLN A 80 18.69 -1.11 5.23
C GLN A 80 17.43 -0.54 4.58
N LEU A 81 16.26 -1.15 4.86
CA LEU A 81 14.98 -0.77 4.25
C LEU A 81 14.68 0.72 4.44
N THR A 82 14.79 1.24 5.66
CA THR A 82 14.53 2.66 5.95
C THR A 82 15.41 3.59 5.12
N ARG A 83 16.70 3.24 4.94
CA ARG A 83 17.61 4.03 4.12
C ARG A 83 17.21 3.99 2.65
N ALA A 84 16.93 2.81 2.11
CA ALA A 84 16.48 2.66 0.72
C ALA A 84 15.20 3.47 0.45
N CYS A 85 14.23 3.43 1.38
CA CYS A 85 13.01 4.21 1.31
C CYS A 85 13.25 5.72 1.38
N VAL A 86 14.15 6.21 2.24
CA VAL A 86 14.52 7.63 2.32
C VAL A 86 15.18 8.11 1.02
N GLU A 87 16.09 7.32 0.44
CA GLU A 87 16.72 7.67 -0.83
C GLU A 87 15.71 7.67 -1.98
N LEU A 88 14.78 6.72 -2.02
CA LEU A 88 13.69 6.75 -2.99
C LEU A 88 12.79 7.97 -2.80
N ALA A 89 12.42 8.32 -1.58
CA ALA A 89 11.56 9.48 -1.31
C ALA A 89 12.21 10.80 -1.77
N LYS A 90 13.53 10.94 -1.63
CA LYS A 90 14.29 12.07 -2.20
C LYS A 90 14.21 12.11 -3.72
N ASP A 91 14.42 10.96 -4.37
CA ASP A 91 14.35 10.85 -5.84
C ASP A 91 12.93 11.11 -6.36
N TRP A 92 11.91 10.58 -5.66
CA TRP A 92 10.50 10.78 -5.99
C TRP A 92 10.12 12.26 -5.91
N ARG A 93 10.50 12.96 -4.83
CA ARG A 93 10.20 14.39 -4.64
C ARG A 93 10.83 15.28 -5.71
N THR A 94 12.02 14.91 -6.20
CA THR A 94 12.77 15.72 -7.18
C THR A 94 12.35 15.43 -8.62
N ASP A 95 11.80 14.25 -8.89
CA ASP A 95 11.30 13.86 -10.20
C ASP A 95 10.11 14.73 -10.64
N ARG A 96 10.25 15.36 -11.81
CA ARG A 96 9.26 16.31 -12.34
C ARG A 96 7.87 15.70 -12.51
N TYR A 97 7.80 14.42 -12.88
CA TYR A 97 6.56 13.70 -13.14
C TYR A 97 6.02 13.07 -11.87
N LEU A 98 6.85 12.31 -11.14
CA LEU A 98 6.38 11.50 -10.02
C LEU A 98 5.95 12.33 -8.80
N ARG A 99 6.52 13.51 -8.58
CA ARG A 99 6.16 14.37 -7.42
C ARG A 99 4.72 14.88 -7.40
N ARG A 100 4.00 14.76 -8.52
CA ARG A 100 2.59 15.17 -8.65
C ARG A 100 1.62 14.02 -8.40
N LEU A 101 2.13 12.82 -8.15
CA LEU A 101 1.31 11.67 -7.83
C LEU A 101 0.72 11.82 -6.44
N GLU A 102 -0.59 11.70 -6.34
CA GLU A 102 -1.32 11.62 -5.07
C GLU A 102 -1.28 10.21 -4.46
N ALA A 103 -0.52 9.31 -5.08
CA ALA A 103 -0.41 7.92 -4.67
C ALA A 103 0.53 7.75 -3.46
N MET A 104 0.23 6.74 -2.65
CA MET A 104 1.05 6.31 -1.53
C MET A 104 1.59 4.89 -1.78
N MET A 105 2.75 4.58 -1.20
CA MET A 105 3.36 3.27 -1.22
C MET A 105 3.57 2.77 0.22
N ALA A 106 3.11 1.57 0.52
CA ALA A 106 3.41 0.85 1.75
C ALA A 106 4.55 -0.12 1.48
N VAL A 107 5.59 -0.11 2.31
CA VAL A 107 6.77 -0.98 2.18
C VAL A 107 7.12 -1.54 3.55
N VAL A 108 7.29 -2.85 3.66
CA VAL A 108 7.49 -3.53 4.94
C VAL A 108 8.57 -4.60 4.84
N ASP A 109 9.33 -4.78 5.92
CA ASP A 109 10.16 -5.96 6.16
C ASP A 109 9.82 -6.61 7.52
N LYS A 110 10.67 -7.52 8.00
CA LYS A 110 10.49 -8.17 9.31
C LYS A 110 10.57 -7.21 10.52
N ASP A 111 11.17 -6.03 10.37
CA ASP A 111 11.46 -5.11 11.46
C ASP A 111 10.58 -3.85 11.41
N VAL A 112 10.39 -3.23 10.24
CA VAL A 112 9.74 -1.91 10.09
C VAL A 112 8.63 -1.90 9.04
N SER A 113 7.68 -0.99 9.21
CA SER A 113 6.57 -0.75 8.28
C SER A 113 6.53 0.73 7.87
N LEU A 114 6.76 1.03 6.59
CA LEU A 114 6.96 2.39 6.11
C LEU A 114 5.91 2.79 5.07
N ILE A 115 5.47 4.05 5.13
CA ILE A 115 4.64 4.72 4.13
C ILE A 115 5.50 5.76 3.42
N LEU A 116 5.50 5.74 2.09
CA LEU A 116 6.17 6.71 1.24
C LEU A 116 5.15 7.49 0.42
N THR A 117 5.42 8.79 0.24
CA THR A 117 4.58 9.72 -0.52
C THR A 117 5.38 10.47 -1.58
N GLY A 118 4.71 10.98 -2.61
CA GLY A 118 5.32 11.82 -3.64
C GLY A 118 5.86 13.16 -3.16
N THR A 119 5.47 13.59 -1.94
CA THR A 119 6.02 14.78 -1.27
C THR A 119 7.40 14.53 -0.65
N GLY A 120 7.85 13.28 -0.63
CA GLY A 120 9.14 12.86 -0.07
C GLY A 120 9.10 12.52 1.41
N ASP A 121 7.92 12.24 1.95
CA ASP A 121 7.76 11.81 3.34
C ASP A 121 7.99 10.30 3.46
N VAL A 122 8.61 9.90 4.56
CA VAL A 122 8.78 8.50 4.98
C VAL A 122 8.26 8.39 6.40
N LEU A 123 7.17 7.66 6.59
CA LEU A 123 6.43 7.61 7.85
C LEU A 123 6.32 6.17 8.35
N GLU A 124 6.59 5.95 9.63
CA GLU A 124 6.40 4.67 10.31
C GLU A 124 5.25 4.80 11.33
N PRO A 125 4.13 4.06 11.16
CA PRO A 125 3.07 4.04 12.16
C PRO A 125 3.51 3.36 13.45
N ALA A 126 3.19 3.97 14.60
CA ALA A 126 3.56 3.44 15.92
C ALA A 126 2.95 2.06 16.24
N ASP A 127 1.82 1.73 15.63
CA ASP A 127 1.13 0.44 15.78
C ASP A 127 1.54 -0.59 14.72
N GLY A 128 2.40 -0.21 13.76
CA GLY A 128 2.83 -1.09 12.67
C GLY A 128 1.73 -1.45 11.65
N ILE A 129 0.57 -0.76 11.69
CA ILE A 129 -0.56 -0.99 10.78
C ILE A 129 -0.66 0.16 9.77
N ILE A 130 -0.71 -0.18 8.47
CA ILE A 130 -0.79 0.80 7.38
C ILE A 130 -2.06 0.55 6.58
N GLY A 131 -2.89 1.56 6.35
CA GLY A 131 -3.97 1.50 5.36
C GLY A 131 -3.84 2.65 4.36
N ILE A 132 -3.75 2.34 3.08
CA ILE A 132 -3.65 3.31 1.98
C ILE A 132 -4.65 2.98 0.86
N GLY A 133 -4.93 3.95 -0.01
CA GLY A 133 -5.87 3.80 -1.13
C GLY A 133 -7.32 4.07 -0.76
N SER A 134 -8.23 3.77 -1.68
CA SER A 134 -9.61 4.26 -1.66
C SER A 134 -10.39 3.87 -0.40
N GLY A 135 -10.19 2.65 0.10
CA GLY A 135 -10.77 2.14 1.34
C GLY A 135 -9.76 1.98 2.48
N GLY A 136 -8.58 2.58 2.37
CA GLY A 136 -7.47 2.40 3.31
C GLY A 136 -7.84 2.77 4.74
N THR A 137 -8.63 3.83 4.94
CA THR A 137 -9.06 4.27 6.27
C THR A 137 -10.04 3.31 6.92
N TYR A 138 -10.95 2.70 6.16
CA TYR A 138 -11.87 1.67 6.67
C TYR A 138 -11.12 0.40 7.07
N ALA A 139 -10.20 -0.04 6.22
CA ALA A 139 -9.34 -1.20 6.50
C ALA A 139 -8.45 -0.96 7.72
N LEU A 140 -7.86 0.24 7.84
CA LEU A 140 -7.03 0.64 8.97
C LEU A 140 -7.82 0.65 10.29
N ALA A 141 -9.01 1.26 10.29
CA ALA A 141 -9.86 1.31 11.47
C ALA A 141 -10.28 -0.09 11.93
N ALA A 142 -10.68 -0.96 11.00
CA ALA A 142 -11.01 -2.35 11.29
C ALA A 142 -9.80 -3.13 11.84
N ALA A 143 -8.64 -2.98 11.22
CA ALA A 143 -7.43 -3.68 11.65
C ALA A 143 -6.99 -3.27 13.06
N ARG A 144 -7.04 -1.96 13.37
CA ARG A 144 -6.76 -1.45 14.71
C ARG A 144 -7.72 -2.00 15.76
N ALA A 145 -9.02 -2.06 15.46
CA ALA A 145 -10.01 -2.63 16.36
C ALA A 145 -9.82 -4.14 16.62
N LEU A 146 -9.17 -4.85 15.69
CA LEU A 146 -8.90 -6.28 15.77
C LEU A 146 -7.47 -6.60 16.26
N ALA A 147 -6.60 -5.60 16.41
CA ALA A 147 -5.18 -5.79 16.71
C ALA A 147 -4.95 -6.53 18.03
N ASP A 148 -5.73 -6.18 19.07
CA ASP A 148 -5.60 -6.72 20.43
C ASP A 148 -6.26 -8.09 20.65
N ARG A 149 -6.80 -8.71 19.58
CA ARG A 149 -7.45 -10.03 19.67
C ARG A 149 -6.46 -11.19 19.61
N ASP A 150 -6.21 -11.86 20.72
CA ASP A 150 -5.22 -12.96 20.78
C ASP A 150 -5.55 -14.18 19.89
N ASP A 151 -6.81 -14.40 19.57
CA ASP A 151 -7.29 -15.48 18.70
C ASP A 151 -7.18 -15.16 17.19
N MET A 152 -6.63 -14.01 16.83
CA MET A 152 -6.45 -13.61 15.43
C MET A 152 -4.99 -13.29 15.13
N ASP A 153 -4.43 -13.98 14.13
CA ASP A 153 -3.10 -13.69 13.59
C ASP A 153 -3.13 -12.53 12.58
N ALA A 154 -1.95 -12.08 12.11
CA ALA A 154 -1.82 -10.96 11.18
C ALA A 154 -2.62 -11.17 9.89
N GLU A 155 -2.66 -12.40 9.37
CA GLU A 155 -3.39 -12.74 8.15
C GLU A 155 -4.91 -12.68 8.37
N ALA A 156 -5.41 -13.27 9.46
CA ALA A 156 -6.82 -13.23 9.82
C ALA A 156 -7.32 -11.80 10.01
N ILE A 157 -6.53 -10.96 10.70
CA ILE A 157 -6.84 -9.52 10.86
C ILE A 157 -6.89 -8.83 9.51
N ALA A 158 -5.87 -9.02 8.66
CA ALA A 158 -5.81 -8.38 7.35
C ALA A 158 -7.00 -8.78 6.46
N ARG A 159 -7.32 -10.08 6.38
CA ARG A 159 -8.46 -10.58 5.59
C ARG A 159 -9.78 -10.02 6.10
N ARG A 160 -10.01 -10.03 7.43
CA ARG A 160 -11.25 -9.51 8.02
C ARG A 160 -11.40 -8.00 7.78
N SER A 161 -10.32 -7.26 7.92
CA SER A 161 -10.31 -5.81 7.76
C SER A 161 -10.53 -5.38 6.32
N MET A 162 -9.93 -6.10 5.36
CA MET A 162 -10.19 -5.89 3.93
C MET A 162 -11.63 -6.23 3.54
N ALA A 163 -12.21 -7.29 4.11
CA ALA A 163 -13.62 -7.63 3.89
C ALA A 163 -14.55 -6.51 4.38
N ILE A 164 -14.31 -5.97 5.59
CA ILE A 164 -15.06 -4.84 6.12
C ILE A 164 -14.91 -3.60 5.22
N ALA A 165 -13.70 -3.33 4.73
CA ALA A 165 -13.48 -2.22 3.80
C ALA A 165 -14.25 -2.40 2.47
N ALA A 166 -14.32 -3.63 1.95
CA ALA A 166 -15.08 -3.95 0.75
C ALA A 166 -16.62 -3.82 0.93
N ASP A 167 -17.12 -4.10 2.14
CA ASP A 167 -18.54 -3.95 2.47
C ASP A 167 -18.97 -2.47 2.58
N ILE A 168 -18.02 -1.55 2.77
CA ILE A 168 -18.28 -0.11 3.02
C ILE A 168 -17.87 0.76 1.83
N CYS A 169 -16.67 0.53 1.29
CA CYS A 169 -16.08 1.37 0.25
C CYS A 169 -16.47 0.86 -1.15
N VAL A 170 -17.22 1.66 -1.89
CA VAL A 170 -17.63 1.36 -3.29
C VAL A 170 -16.45 1.18 -4.26
N TYR A 171 -15.23 1.57 -3.86
CA TYR A 171 -13.99 1.44 -4.63
C TYR A 171 -13.09 0.28 -4.17
N THR A 172 -13.57 -0.59 -3.28
CA THR A 172 -12.84 -1.75 -2.76
C THR A 172 -13.68 -3.00 -2.95
N ASN A 173 -13.10 -4.11 -3.40
CA ASN A 173 -13.82 -5.37 -3.55
C ASN A 173 -13.29 -6.51 -2.66
N HIS A 174 -14.00 -7.63 -2.67
CA HIS A 174 -13.63 -8.83 -1.92
C HIS A 174 -12.51 -9.67 -2.58
N ASN A 175 -11.99 -9.26 -3.73
CA ASN A 175 -10.93 -9.99 -4.41
C ASN A 175 -9.56 -9.58 -3.85
N VAL A 176 -9.22 -10.15 -2.70
CA VAL A 176 -8.03 -9.79 -1.92
C VAL A 176 -6.89 -10.75 -2.21
N VAL A 177 -5.73 -10.19 -2.54
CA VAL A 177 -4.44 -10.89 -2.60
C VAL A 177 -3.60 -10.43 -1.41
N LEU A 178 -2.77 -11.34 -0.89
CA LEU A 178 -2.06 -11.13 0.36
C LEU A 178 -0.69 -11.82 0.29
N GLU A 179 0.33 -11.12 0.75
CA GLU A 179 1.71 -11.59 0.86
C GLU A 179 2.15 -11.49 2.33
N SER A 180 3.03 -12.38 2.79
CA SER A 180 3.48 -12.41 4.19
C SER A 180 4.97 -12.69 4.34
N LEU A 181 5.57 -12.13 5.39
CA LEU A 181 6.90 -12.47 5.91
C LEU A 181 6.78 -13.06 7.31
#